data_AF-A0A972ETV1-F1
#
_entry.id   AF-A0A972ETV1-F1
#
_cell.length_a   1.000
_cell.length_b   1.000
_cell.length_c   1.000
_cell.angle_alpha   90.00
_cell.angle_beta   90.00
_cell.angle_gamma   90.00
#
_symmetry.space_group_name_H-M   'P 1'
#
loop_
_entity.id
_entity.type
_entity.pdbx_description
1 polymer ?
#
loop_
_entity_poly.entity_id
_entity_poly.type
_entity_poly.pdbx_seq_one_letter_code
_entity_poly.pdbx_strand_id
1 'polypeptide(L)' 'MLEAARVELIICQTCLEYFGLLDQVSVGKVQCEPDISAAIQSAEQVISL' A
#
# COMPACT_ATOMS: atom_id res chain seq x y z
N MET A 1 -8.87 1.01 14.29
CA MET A 1 -8.08 1.61 13.19
C MET A 1 -6.83 0.77 13.01
N LEU A 2 -6.50 0.34 11.79
CA LEU A 2 -5.38 -0.57 11.53
C LEU A 2 -4.03 0.05 11.97
N GLU A 3 -3.89 1.38 11.89
CA GLU A 3 -2.69 2.05 12.42
C GLU A 3 -2.56 1.93 13.94
N ALA A 4 -3.69 1.83 14.67
CA ALA A 4 -3.67 1.61 16.12
C ALA A 4 -3.17 0.20 16.49
N ALA A 5 -3.26 -0.75 15.56
CA ALA A 5 -2.67 -2.08 15.68
C ALA A 5 -1.21 -2.13 15.20
N ARG A 6 -0.58 -0.97 14.91
CA ARG A 6 0.78 -0.83 14.35
C ARG A 6 0.94 -1.51 12.99
N VAL A 7 -0.15 -1.62 12.24
CA VAL A 7 -0.11 -2.12 10.86
C VAL A 7 0.22 -0.95 9.95
N GLU A 8 1.29 -1.10 9.16
CA GLU A 8 1.59 -0.18 8.07
C GLU A 8 0.75 -0.53 6.85
N LEU A 9 0.09 0.48 6.27
CA LEU A 9 -0.74 0.36 5.09
C LEU A 9 -0.05 1.06 3.92
N ILE A 10 0.32 0.29 2.90
CA ILE A 10 0.94 0.78 1.67
C ILE A 10 -0.06 0.62 0.53
N ILE A 11 -0.21 1.65 -0.31
CA ILE A 11 -1.19 1.69 -1.38
C ILE A 11 -0.51 1.99 -2.71
N CYS A 12 -0.85 1.20 -3.72
CA CYS A 12 -0.37 1.33 -5.10
C CYS A 12 -0.80 2.65 -5.75
N GLN A 13 0.16 3.53 -6.02
CA GLN A 13 -0.10 4.82 -6.69
C GLN A 13 -0.73 4.65 -8.07
N THR A 14 -0.13 3.84 -8.94
CA THR A 14 -0.61 3.65 -10.32
C THR A 14 -2.01 3.05 -10.35
N CYS A 15 -2.36 2.24 -9.35
CA CYS A 15 -3.70 1.70 -9.17
C CYS A 15 -4.69 2.80 -8.77
N LEU A 16 -4.34 3.66 -7.81
CA LEU A 16 -5.17 4.80 -7.41
C LEU A 16 -5.40 5.78 -8.55
N GLU A 17 -4.36 6.08 -9.33
CA GLU A 17 -4.45 6.91 -10.53
C GLU A 17 -5.37 6.29 -11.58
N TYR A 18 -5.18 4.98 -11.86
CA TYR A 18 -6.02 4.24 -12.80
C TYR A 18 -7.50 4.26 -12.42
N PHE A 19 -7.82 4.13 -11.13
CA PHE A 19 -9.20 4.15 -10.64
C PHE A 19 -9.74 5.55 -10.31
N GLY A 20 -8.93 6.61 -10.42
CA GLY A 20 -9.35 7.98 -10.05
C GLY A 20 -9.62 8.17 -8.55
N LEU A 21 -8.91 7.43 -7.70
CA LEU A 21 -9.11 7.38 -6.25
C LEU A 21 -8.04 8.12 -5.45
N LEU A 22 -7.03 8.72 -6.11
CA LEU A 22 -5.89 9.33 -5.44
C LEU A 22 -6.29 10.37 -4.38
N ASP A 23 -7.26 11.24 -4.70
CA ASP A 23 -7.75 12.29 -3.80
C ASP A 23 -8.71 11.78 -2.71
N GLN A 24 -9.06 10.49 -2.73
CA GLN A 24 -9.99 9.86 -1.77
C GLN A 24 -9.27 9.06 -0.68
N VAL A 25 -7.93 9.02 -0.71
CA VAL A 25 -7.13 8.30 0.28
C VAL A 25 -7.26 8.99 1.64
N SER A 26 -7.85 8.28 2.61
CA SER A 26 -8.00 8.78 3.98
C SER A 26 -6.94 8.27 4.95
N VAL A 27 -6.30 7.14 4.64
CA VAL A 27 -5.32 6.43 5.48
C VAL A 27 -4.29 5.70 4.62
N GLY A 28 -3.12 5.43 5.19
CA GLY A 28 -2.03 4.71 4.51
C GLY A 28 -1.06 5.59 3.72
N LYS A 29 0.02 4.98 3.24
CA LYS A 29 1.07 5.63 2.45
C LYS A 29 0.92 5.24 0.98
N VAL A 30 0.74 6.24 0.12
CA VAL A 30 0.78 6.04 -1.33
C VAL A 30 2.24 5.85 -1.75
N GLN A 31 2.52 4.79 -2.49
CA GLN A 31 3.86 4.44 -2.96
C GLN A 31 3.87 4.02 -4.42
N CYS A 32 5.01 4.26 -5.07
CA CYS A 32 5.30 3.81 -6.42
C CYS A 32 5.54 2.29 -6.44
N GLU A 33 5.41 1.69 -7.63
CA GLU A 33 5.63 0.25 -7.83
C GLU A 33 6.98 -0.26 -7.28
N PRO A 34 8.13 0.44 -7.46
CA PRO A 34 9.41 -0.07 -6.95
C PRO A 34 9.45 -0.25 -5.44
N ASP A 35 8.81 0.67 -4.70
CA ASP A 35 8.77 0.61 -3.23
C ASP A 35 7.87 -0.54 -2.75
N ILE A 36 6.74 -0.76 -3.43
CA ILE A 36 5.81 -1.87 -3.14
C ILE A 36 6.47 -3.21 -3.41
N SER A 37 7.15 -3.32 -4.55
CA SER A 37 7.89 -4.52 -4.93
C SER A 37 9.00 -4.82 -3.92
N ALA A 38 9.74 -3.81 -3.47
CA ALA A 38 10.73 -3.96 -2.42
C ALA A 38 10.12 -4.42 -1.08
N ALA A 39 8.96 -3.88 -0.69
CA ALA A 39 8.25 -4.31 0.52
C ALA A 39 7.83 -5.79 0.45
N ILE A 40 7.29 -6.22 -0.70
CA ILE A 40 6.90 -7.62 -0.92
C ILE A 40 8.14 -8.54 -0.92
N GLN A 41 9.21 -8.15 -1.61
CA GLN A 41 10.44 -8.95 -1.71
C GLN A 41 11.21 -9.07 -0.39
N SER A 42 11.11 -8.05 0.48
CA SER A 42 11.74 -8.06 1.80
C SER A 42 10.89 -8.72 2.90
N ALA A 43 9.64 -9.04 2.61
CA ALA A 43 8.76 -9.71 3.55
C ALA A 43 9.19 -11.17 3.76
N GLU A 44 9.24 -11.62 5.01
CA GLU A 44 9.48 -13.03 5.35
C GLU A 44 8.36 -13.94 4.83
N GLN A 45 7.13 -13.42 4.81
CA GLN A 45 5.96 -14.14 4.34
C GLN A 45 5.00 -13.19 3.62
N VAL A 46 4.45 -13.66 2.51
CA VAL A 46 3.39 -12.98 1.76
C VAL A 46 2.12 -13.84 1.82
N ILE A 47 1.03 -13.24 2.29
CA ILE A 47 -0.30 -13.85 2.26
C ILE A 47 -1.08 -13.16 1.14
N SER A 48 -1.46 -13.92 0.11
CA SER A 48 -2.32 -13.44 -0.99
C SER A 48 -3.75 -13.90 -0.77
N LEU A 49 -4.70 -13.04 -1.12
CA LEU A 49 -6.14 -13.30 -1.11
C LEU A 49 -6.68 -13.49 -2.53
#